data_AF-A0A1T3W2K9-F1
#
_entry.id   AF-A0A1T3W2K9-F1
#
_cell.length_a   1.000
_cell.length_b   1.000
_cell.length_c   1.000
_cell.angle_alpha   90.00
_cell.angle_beta   90.00
_cell.angle_gamma   90.00
#
_symmetry.space_group_name_H-M   'P 1'
#
loop_
_entity.id
_entity.type
_entity.pdbx_description
1 polymer ?
#
loop_
_entity_poly.entity_id
_entity_poly.type
_entity_poly.pdbx_seq_one_letter_code
_entity_poly.pdbx_strand_id
1 'polypeptide(L)'
;MKTTVAAAMLGGLITTGVLGAGVLAPRAQANFMFEICPSGADGVVAGTPTSCAFADNVRRAYVSQGSTYVLAYSPVTGRAYMMDCSYSNFVAHFNDGTWHPGVLCEGGIGAAVVIW
;
A
#
# COMPACT_ATOMS: atom_id res chain seq x y z
N MET A 1 21.71 -40.73 -12.35
CA MET A 1 22.81 -39.78 -12.60
C MET A 1 22.64 -38.65 -11.59
N LYS A 2 23.40 -38.66 -10.48
CA LYS A 2 24.44 -37.66 -10.10
C LYS A 2 23.92 -36.22 -10.30
N THR A 3 23.76 -35.38 -9.26
CA THR A 3 24.82 -35.01 -8.30
C THR A 3 24.25 -34.42 -7.00
N THR A 4 24.79 -34.87 -5.86
CA THR A 4 24.73 -34.27 -4.52
C THR A 4 25.68 -33.06 -4.43
N VAL A 5 25.70 -32.37 -3.26
CA VAL A 5 26.75 -31.47 -2.68
C VAL A 5 26.28 -30.00 -2.59
N ALA A 6 26.40 -29.25 -1.50
CA ALA A 6 26.72 -29.53 -0.09
C ALA A 6 26.31 -28.32 0.77
N ALA A 7 25.84 -28.61 1.99
CA ALA A 7 25.88 -27.65 3.09
C ALA A 7 27.33 -27.56 3.59
N ALA A 8 27.90 -26.35 3.57
CA ALA A 8 29.17 -26.05 4.23
C ALA A 8 28.94 -24.88 5.20
N MET A 9 28.71 -25.22 6.46
CA MET A 9 28.83 -24.30 7.59
C MET A 9 30.31 -24.25 7.97
N LEU A 10 30.97 -23.10 7.90
CA LEU A 10 32.25 -22.84 8.58
C LEU A 10 32.47 -21.31 8.72
N GLY A 11 32.42 -20.86 9.97
CA GLY A 11 33.28 -19.85 10.61
C GLY A 11 33.60 -18.51 9.93
N GLY A 12 33.21 -17.41 10.59
CA GLY A 12 33.80 -16.09 10.34
C GLY A 12 33.23 -15.01 11.26
N LEU A 13 33.89 -14.77 12.40
CA LEU A 13 33.66 -13.59 13.24
C LEU A 13 34.26 -12.38 12.51
N ILE A 14 33.42 -11.50 11.94
CA ILE A 14 33.85 -10.21 11.41
C ILE A 14 32.91 -9.13 11.95
N THR A 15 33.43 -8.36 12.92
CA THR A 15 32.86 -7.09 13.37
C THR A 15 33.25 -5.99 12.39
N THR A 16 32.35 -5.60 11.49
CA THR A 16 32.38 -4.29 10.81
C THR A 16 30.97 -3.99 10.32
N GLY A 17 30.41 -2.88 10.80
CA GLY A 17 29.13 -2.37 10.34
C GLY A 17 29.18 -2.06 8.84
N VAL A 18 28.15 -2.49 8.12
CA VAL A 18 27.82 -1.93 6.82
C VAL A 18 26.39 -1.40 6.92
N LEU A 19 26.32 -0.10 6.75
CA LEU A 19 25.13 0.73 6.69
C LEU A 19 24.11 0.13 5.73
N GLY A 20 22.84 0.27 6.11
CA GLY A 20 21.70 -0.27 5.39
C GLY A 20 21.72 0.11 3.92
N ALA A 21 21.89 -0.90 3.06
CA ALA A 21 21.27 -0.89 1.76
C ALA A 21 19.81 -1.29 1.98
N GLY A 22 19.00 -0.31 2.42
CA GLY A 22 17.57 -0.37 2.21
C GLY A 22 17.37 -0.47 0.71
N VAL A 23 17.27 -1.69 0.21
CA VAL A 23 16.69 -1.94 -1.09
C VAL A 23 15.34 -1.23 -1.05
N LEU A 24 15.25 -0.10 -1.74
CA LEU A 24 13.98 0.38 -2.25
C LEU A 24 13.54 -0.74 -3.19
N ALA A 25 12.91 -1.77 -2.63
CA ALA A 25 12.12 -2.68 -3.41
C ALA A 25 11.22 -1.75 -4.22
N PRO A 26 11.23 -1.81 -5.56
CA PRO A 26 10.21 -1.10 -6.33
C PRO A 26 8.90 -1.52 -5.66
N ARG A 27 8.15 -0.55 -5.11
CA ARG A 27 6.86 -0.83 -4.48
C ARG A 27 6.15 -1.62 -5.55
N ALA A 28 5.90 -2.91 -5.30
CA ALA A 28 5.37 -3.78 -6.32
C ALA A 28 4.10 -3.08 -6.76
N GLN A 29 4.13 -2.49 -7.97
CA GLN A 29 2.94 -1.98 -8.62
C GLN A 29 2.18 -3.24 -9.01
N ALA A 30 1.66 -3.94 -8.00
CA ALA A 30 0.62 -4.88 -8.21
C ALA A 30 -0.43 -4.06 -8.92
N ASN A 31 -0.79 -4.49 -10.13
CA ASN A 31 -1.97 -4.03 -10.81
C ASN A 31 -3.16 -4.36 -9.92
N PHE A 32 -3.36 -3.56 -8.88
CA PHE A 32 -4.46 -3.71 -7.95
C PHE A 32 -5.71 -3.43 -8.76
N MET A 33 -6.62 -4.40 -8.76
CA MET A 33 -7.97 -4.17 -9.25
C MET A 33 -8.78 -3.64 -8.09
N PHE A 34 -9.31 -2.44 -8.26
CA PHE A 34 -10.06 -1.74 -7.22
C PHE A 34 -11.55 -2.01 -7.37
N GLU A 35 -12.24 -2.03 -6.24
CA GLU A 35 -13.70 -1.97 -6.18
C GLU A 35 -14.10 -0.54 -5.83
N ILE A 36 -14.99 0.05 -6.65
CA ILE A 36 -15.53 1.39 -6.41
C ILE A 36 -16.39 1.35 -5.16
N CYS A 37 -16.15 2.28 -4.24
CA CYS A 37 -16.95 2.39 -3.04
C CYS A 37 -18.28 3.12 -3.30
N PRO A 38 -19.32 2.91 -2.47
CA PRO A 38 -20.64 3.52 -2.68
C PRO A 38 -20.65 5.04 -2.76
N SER A 39 -19.63 5.72 -2.22
CA SER A 39 -19.45 7.18 -2.33
C SER A 39 -19.11 7.63 -3.76
N GLY A 40 -18.60 6.73 -4.61
CA GLY A 40 -18.24 6.99 -5.99
C GLY A 40 -16.97 7.84 -6.18
N ALA A 41 -16.22 8.07 -5.11
CA ALA A 41 -15.07 8.99 -5.11
C ALA A 41 -13.79 8.37 -4.53
N ASP A 42 -13.85 7.09 -4.20
CA ASP A 42 -12.74 6.27 -3.74
C ASP A 42 -13.00 4.78 -4.00
N GLY A 43 -11.95 3.99 -3.84
CA GLY A 43 -11.98 2.55 -4.06
C GLY A 43 -10.95 1.80 -3.22
N VAL A 44 -11.24 0.54 -2.96
CA VAL A 44 -10.39 -0.36 -2.16
C VAL A 44 -9.87 -1.50 -3.02
N VAL A 45 -8.70 -2.05 -2.67
CA VAL A 45 -8.19 -3.23 -3.36
C VAL A 45 -9.11 -4.41 -3.13
N ALA A 46 -9.60 -5.00 -4.22
CA ALA A 46 -10.49 -6.15 -4.20
C ALA A 46 -9.87 -7.32 -3.41
N GLY A 47 -10.66 -7.96 -2.54
CA GLY A 47 -10.22 -9.10 -1.75
C GLY A 47 -9.29 -8.78 -0.57
N THR A 48 -9.07 -7.50 -0.23
CA THR A 48 -8.33 -7.08 0.97
C THR A 48 -9.27 -6.73 2.13
N PRO A 49 -8.80 -6.74 3.40
CA PRO A 49 -9.62 -6.30 4.54
C PRO A 49 -9.86 -4.78 4.60
N THR A 50 -9.48 -4.04 3.56
CA THR A 50 -9.70 -2.58 3.48
C THR A 50 -11.18 -2.31 3.24
N SER A 51 -11.78 -1.41 4.02
CA SER A 51 -13.21 -1.11 3.94
C SER A 51 -13.48 0.23 3.27
N CYS A 52 -14.61 0.35 2.57
CA CYS A 52 -15.01 1.62 1.96
C CYS A 52 -15.18 2.76 2.96
N ALA A 53 -15.73 2.48 4.15
CA ALA A 53 -15.81 3.50 5.20
C ALA A 53 -14.43 4.02 5.65
N PHE A 54 -13.39 3.20 5.55
CA PHE A 54 -12.01 3.66 5.77
C PHE A 54 -11.50 4.47 4.57
N ALA A 55 -11.77 4.02 3.34
CA ALA A 55 -11.41 4.76 2.11
C ALA A 55 -11.99 6.19 2.10
N ASP A 56 -13.28 6.34 2.44
CA ASP A 56 -13.95 7.64 2.59
C ASP A 56 -13.21 8.54 3.60
N ASN A 57 -12.71 7.96 4.69
CA ASN A 57 -11.98 8.70 5.71
C ASN A 57 -10.58 9.08 5.24
N VAL A 58 -9.91 8.23 4.47
CA VAL A 58 -8.62 8.54 3.83
C VAL A 58 -8.79 9.71 2.86
N ARG A 59 -9.81 9.68 2.00
CA ARG A 59 -10.15 10.78 1.09
C ARG A 59 -10.37 12.09 1.85
N ARG A 60 -11.20 12.08 2.90
CA ARG A 60 -11.44 13.29 3.72
C ARG A 60 -10.17 13.77 4.41
N ALA A 61 -9.32 12.88 4.89
CA ALA A 61 -8.05 13.23 5.51
C ALA A 61 -7.10 13.88 4.50
N TYR A 62 -7.00 13.33 3.28
CA TYR A 62 -6.20 13.90 2.19
C TYR A 62 -6.62 15.31 1.82
N VAL A 63 -7.92 15.55 1.65
CA VAL A 63 -8.44 16.88 1.30
C VAL A 63 -8.27 17.88 2.45
N SER A 64 -8.48 17.46 3.70
CA SER A 64 -8.47 18.37 4.86
C SER A 64 -7.09 18.68 5.44
N GLN A 65 -6.14 17.74 5.38
CA GLN A 65 -4.82 17.90 6.00
C GLN A 65 -3.81 18.59 5.09
N GLY A 66 -4.03 18.57 3.76
CA GLY A 66 -3.13 19.22 2.79
C GLY A 66 -1.71 18.63 2.75
N SER A 67 -1.54 17.40 3.24
CA SER A 67 -0.28 16.66 3.30
C SER A 67 -0.41 15.36 2.49
N THR A 68 0.69 14.89 1.90
CA THR A 68 0.73 13.57 1.26
C THR A 68 0.73 12.44 2.28
N TYR A 69 1.23 12.68 3.49
CA TYR A 69 1.09 11.75 4.61
C TYR A 69 -0.11 12.16 5.45
N VAL A 70 -1.11 11.30 5.53
CA VAL A 70 -2.40 11.60 6.16
C VAL A 70 -2.68 10.62 7.28
N LEU A 71 -3.27 11.12 8.36
CA LEU A 71 -3.78 10.27 9.44
C LEU A 71 -5.29 10.07 9.25
N ALA A 72 -5.71 8.83 9.00
CA ALA A 72 -7.11 8.49 8.73
C ALA A 72 -7.67 7.52 9.76
N TYR A 73 -8.86 7.80 10.31
CA TYR A 73 -9.56 6.91 11.23
C TYR A 73 -10.27 5.79 10.47
N SER A 74 -10.23 4.56 10.99
CA SER A 74 -10.96 3.40 10.49
C SER A 74 -12.13 3.05 11.41
N PRO A 75 -13.39 3.21 10.98
CA PRO A 75 -14.55 2.86 11.79
C PRO A 75 -14.67 1.37 12.07
N VAL A 76 -14.09 0.52 11.21
CA VAL A 76 -14.13 -0.95 11.35
C VAL A 76 -13.22 -1.44 12.47
N THR A 77 -12.08 -0.78 12.68
CA THR A 77 -11.07 -1.21 13.68
C THR A 77 -11.01 -0.29 14.90
N GLY A 78 -11.62 0.89 14.85
CA GLY A 78 -11.58 1.88 15.92
C GLY A 78 -10.23 2.59 16.06
N ARG A 79 -9.37 2.54 15.04
CA ARG A 79 -7.98 3.05 15.09
C ARG A 79 -7.69 4.04 13.97
N ALA A 80 -6.74 4.93 14.20
CA ALA A 80 -6.17 5.77 13.17
C ALA A 80 -4.91 5.15 12.56
N TYR A 81 -4.79 5.25 11.23
CA TYR A 81 -3.66 4.74 10.47
C TYR A 81 -3.03 5.87 9.67
N MET A 82 -1.70 5.88 9.63
CA MET A 82 -0.95 6.74 8.73
C MET A 82 -0.95 6.12 7.34
N MET A 83 -1.30 6.93 6.34
CA MET A 83 -1.35 6.57 4.93
C MET A 83 -0.43 7.51 4.14
N ASP A 84 0.33 6.96 3.21
CA ASP A 84 1.16 7.65 2.23
C ASP A 84 0.36 7.79 0.92
N CYS A 85 -0.11 9.00 0.67
CA CYS A 85 -0.82 9.45 -0.52
C CYS A 85 0.08 10.27 -1.47
N SER A 86 1.40 10.04 -1.46
CA SER A 86 2.33 10.76 -2.34
C SER A 86 2.17 10.43 -3.82
N TYR A 87 1.40 9.41 -4.16
CA TYR A 87 1.21 8.91 -5.52
C TYR A 87 0.02 9.56 -6.23
N SER A 88 0.13 10.83 -6.59
CA SER A 88 -0.98 11.61 -7.15
C SER A 88 -1.31 11.37 -8.62
N ASN A 89 -0.44 10.65 -9.35
CA ASN A 89 -0.58 10.39 -10.78
C ASN A 89 -0.87 8.90 -11.05
N PHE A 90 -1.59 8.26 -10.14
CA PHE A 90 -1.90 6.85 -10.22
C PHE A 90 -3.13 6.65 -11.12
N VAL A 91 -3.11 5.61 -11.97
CA VAL A 91 -4.29 5.20 -12.75
C VAL A 91 -4.86 3.96 -12.10
N ALA A 92 -6.00 4.09 -11.43
CA ALA A 92 -6.71 2.96 -10.88
C ALA A 92 -7.52 2.26 -11.94
N HIS A 93 -7.38 0.94 -12.00
CA HIS A 93 -8.22 0.04 -12.78
C HIS A 93 -9.23 -0.62 -11.85
N PHE A 94 -10.50 -0.61 -12.25
CA PHE A 94 -11.59 -1.15 -11.45
C PHE A 94 -12.10 -2.48 -12.00
N ASN A 95 -12.75 -3.26 -11.14
CA ASN A 95 -13.27 -4.58 -11.46
C ASN A 95 -14.36 -4.57 -12.56
N ASP A 96 -14.98 -3.42 -12.80
CA ASP A 96 -15.98 -3.19 -13.86
C ASP A 96 -15.34 -2.83 -15.22
N GLY A 97 -14.00 -2.78 -15.28
CA GLY A 97 -13.24 -2.41 -16.48
C GLY A 97 -13.06 -0.90 -16.67
N THR A 98 -13.61 -0.07 -15.78
CA THR A 98 -13.38 1.37 -15.79
C THR A 98 -11.98 1.71 -15.25
N TRP A 99 -11.53 2.92 -15.53
CA TRP A 99 -10.30 3.44 -14.98
C TRP A 99 -10.44 4.93 -14.64
N HIS A 100 -9.80 5.34 -13.55
CA HIS A 100 -9.80 6.73 -13.10
C HIS A 100 -8.37 7.15 -12.76
N PRO A 101 -7.91 8.33 -13.24
CA PRO A 101 -6.71 8.96 -12.70
C PRO A 101 -7.02 9.43 -11.28
N GLY A 102 -6.11 9.20 -10.35
CA GLY A 102 -6.31 9.53 -8.95
C GLY A 102 -5.03 9.41 -8.12
N VAL A 103 -5.23 9.41 -6.81
CA VAL A 103 -4.16 9.32 -5.83
C VAL A 103 -4.20 7.94 -5.19
N LEU A 104 -3.10 7.20 -5.25
CA LEU A 104 -2.93 5.97 -4.47
C LEU A 104 -2.44 6.32 -3.07
N CYS A 105 -3.18 5.85 -2.07
CA CYS A 105 -2.86 5.96 -0.66
C CYS A 105 -2.57 4.56 -0.09
N GLU A 106 -1.32 4.34 0.37
CA GLU A 106 -0.88 3.07 0.95
C GLU A 106 -0.46 3.25 2.40
N GLY A 107 -0.73 2.29 3.28
CA GLY A 107 -0.29 2.41 4.67
C GLY A 107 -0.90 1.38 5.62
N GLY A 108 -0.75 1.64 6.92
CA GLY A 108 -1.20 0.72 7.96
C GLY A 108 -0.57 -0.68 7.84
N ILE A 109 -1.39 -1.74 7.97
CA ILE A 109 -0.96 -3.14 7.87
C ILE A 109 -1.24 -3.64 6.43
N GLY A 110 -0.69 -2.94 5.43
CA GLY A 110 -0.87 -3.28 4.01
C GLY A 110 -2.22 -2.86 3.41
N ALA A 111 -2.81 -1.76 3.90
CA ALA A 111 -3.98 -1.17 3.29
C ALA A 111 -3.59 -0.34 2.06
N ALA A 112 -4.37 -0.45 1.00
CA ALA A 112 -4.24 0.36 -0.20
C ALA A 112 -5.63 0.85 -0.63
N VAL A 113 -5.71 2.15 -0.91
CA VAL A 113 -6.93 2.87 -1.27
C VAL A 113 -6.60 3.80 -2.43
N VAL A 114 -7.49 3.93 -3.40
CA VAL A 114 -7.40 4.99 -4.41
C VAL A 114 -8.52 6.01 -4.20
N ILE A 115 -8.22 7.28 -4.43
CA ILE A 115 -9.15 8.41 -4.31
C ILE A 115 -9.06 9.30 -5.55
N TRP A 116 -10.18 9.89 -6.00
CA TRP A 116 -10.21 10.80 -7.17
C TRP A 116 -11.25 11.92 -7.07
#